data_AF-A0A3N5T344-F1
#
_entry.id   AF-A0A3N5T344-F1
#
_cell.length_a   1.000
_cell.length_b   1.000
_cell.length_c   1.000
_cell.angle_alpha   90.00
_cell.angle_beta   90.00
_cell.angle_gamma   90.00
#
_symmetry.space_group_name_H-M   'P 1'
#
loop_
_entity.id
_entity.type
_entity.pdbx_description
1 polymer ?
#
loop_
_entity_poly.entity_id
_entity_poly.type
_entity_poly.pdbx_seq_one_letter_code
_entity_poly.pdbx_strand_id
1 'polypeptide(L)' 'MKCPHCGEALPILLCSGCGAETPAGSLFCCQCGSPVRKEEEKVVDSEERTLCSDGNCIGTINEKGICSICGKPYAGEKA' A
#
# COMPACT_ATOMS: atom_id res chain seq x y z
N MET A 1 5.23 -2.98 22.06
CA MET A 1 6.05 -4.02 21.37
C MET A 1 7.28 -3.37 20.73
N LYS A 2 8.41 -4.07 20.62
CA LYS A 2 9.66 -3.53 20.03
C LYS A 2 9.82 -3.99 18.58
N CYS A 3 10.33 -3.12 17.71
CA CYS A 3 10.69 -3.48 16.35
C CYS A 3 11.91 -4.41 16.33
N PRO A 4 11.87 -5.58 15.65
CA PRO A 4 13.01 -6.51 15.62
C PRO A 4 14.20 -6.00 14.79
N HIS A 5 14.01 -4.93 14.00
CA HIS A 5 15.06 -4.37 13.14
C HIS A 5 15.84 -3.23 13.79
N CYS A 6 15.16 -2.36 14.57
CA CYS A 6 15.78 -1.20 15.20
C CYS A 6 15.67 -1.18 16.73
N GLY A 7 14.88 -2.07 17.33
CA GLY A 7 14.70 -2.15 18.79
C GLY A 7 13.78 -1.08 19.40
N GLU A 8 13.34 -0.09 18.61
CA GLU A 8 12.50 1.01 19.06
C GLU A 8 11.07 0.54 19.41
N ALA A 9 10.45 1.23 20.36
CA ALA A 9 9.09 0.92 20.80
C ALA A 9 8.06 1.43 19.79
N LEU A 10 7.26 0.53 19.24
CA LEU A 10 6.14 0.91 18.38
C LEU A 10 5.00 1.49 19.24
N PRO A 11 4.33 2.56 18.78
CA PRO A 11 3.19 3.15 19.48
C PRO A 11 2.03 2.15 19.57
N ILE A 12 1.36 2.13 20.72
CA ILE A 12 0.30 1.17 21.06
C ILE A 12 -1.01 1.94 21.29
N LEU A 13 -2.12 1.39 20.82
CA LEU A 13 -3.48 1.76 21.21
C LEU A 13 -4.17 0.58 21.90
N LEU A 14 -5.20 0.86 22.68
CA LEU A 14 -6.09 -0.16 23.23
C LEU A 14 -7.31 -0.30 22.34
N CYS A 15 -7.61 -1.53 21.92
CA CYS A 15 -8.79 -1.81 21.11
C CYS A 15 -10.06 -1.50 21.91
N SER A 16 -10.95 -0.69 21.36
CA SER A 16 -12.24 -0.36 21.97
C SER A 16 -13.22 -1.54 22.02
N GLY A 17 -13.04 -2.55 21.17
CA GLY A 17 -13.91 -3.74 21.11
C GLY A 17 -13.54 -4.84 22.10
N CYS A 18 -12.25 -5.09 22.33
CA CYS A 18 -11.78 -6.20 23.18
C CYS A 18 -10.73 -5.82 24.23
N GLY A 19 -10.24 -4.58 24.24
CA GLY A 19 -9.23 -4.10 25.19
C GLY A 19 -7.79 -4.50 24.87
N ALA A 20 -7.53 -5.28 23.82
CA ALA A 20 -6.19 -5.72 23.46
C ALA A 20 -5.29 -4.56 23.00
N GLU A 21 -4.01 -4.64 23.37
CA GLU A 21 -2.95 -3.77 22.86
C GLU A 21 -2.71 -4.03 21.37
N THR A 22 -2.92 -3.01 20.54
CA THR A 22 -2.74 -3.08 19.09
C THR A 22 -1.77 -1.99 18.65
N PRO A 23 -0.88 -2.23 17.66
CA PRO A 23 -0.06 -1.17 17.09
C PRO A 23 -0.92 -0.02 16.58
N ALA A 24 -0.55 1.23 16.88
CA ALA A 24 -1.34 2.39 16.52
C ALA A 24 -1.55 2.55 14.98
N GLY A 25 -0.64 1.99 14.17
CA GLY A 25 -0.72 1.98 12.71
C GLY A 25 -1.53 0.85 12.09
N SER A 26 -2.25 0.02 12.86
CA SER A 26 -3.05 -1.09 12.32
C SER A 26 -4.41 -0.62 11.80
N LEU A 27 -4.94 -1.22 10.72
CA LEU A 27 -6.34 -1.01 10.30
C LEU A 27 -7.32 -1.64 11.31
N PHE A 28 -7.00 -2.86 11.76
CA PHE A 28 -7.87 -3.72 12.54
C PHE A 28 -7.13 -4.27 13.76
N CYS A 29 -7.86 -4.64 14.80
CA CYS A 29 -7.34 -5.31 15.97
C CYS A 29 -6.87 -6.72 15.59
N CYS A 30 -5.63 -7.07 15.96
CA CYS A 30 -5.04 -8.38 15.72
C CYS A 30 -5.61 -9.50 16.62
N GLN A 31 -6.52 -9.17 17.55
CA GLN A 31 -7.17 -10.16 18.43
C GLN A 31 -8.64 -10.38 18.07
N CYS A 32 -9.43 -9.33 17.87
CA CYS A 32 -10.87 -9.44 17.61
C CYS A 32 -11.31 -9.01 16.20
N GLY A 33 -10.41 -8.44 15.39
CA GLY A 33 -10.72 -7.98 14.03
C GLY A 33 -11.50 -6.66 13.96
N SER A 34 -11.89 -6.04 15.08
CA SER A 34 -12.58 -4.75 15.07
C SER A 34 -11.68 -3.65 14.48
N PRO A 35 -12.22 -2.71 13.69
CA PRO A 35 -11.43 -1.59 13.16
C PRO A 35 -10.88 -0.74 14.30
N VAL A 36 -9.61 -0.36 14.23
CA VAL A 36 -8.93 0.42 15.30
C VAL A 36 -8.51 1.83 14.87
N ARG A 37 -8.59 2.15 13.58
CA ARG A 37 -8.34 3.49 13.06
C ARG A 37 -9.48 3.98 12.17
N LYS A 38 -9.72 5.28 12.24
CA LYS A 38 -10.59 6.03 11.34
C LYS A 38 -9.93 7.40 11.17
N GLU A 39 -9.19 7.59 10.08
CA GLU A 39 -8.62 8.90 9.73
C GLU A 39 -8.85 9.16 8.24
N GLU A 40 -9.32 10.39 7.98
CA GLU A 40 -9.80 10.90 6.71
C GLU A 40 -8.76 10.73 5.60
N GLU A 41 -9.14 10.00 4.56
CA GLU A 41 -8.38 9.85 3.33
C GLU A 41 -8.22 11.24 2.69
N LYS A 42 -7.06 11.88 2.88
CA LYS A 42 -6.55 12.77 1.85
C LYS A 42 -6.29 11.90 0.64
N VAL A 43 -7.24 11.92 -0.29
CA VAL A 43 -7.08 11.45 -1.67
C VAL A 43 -5.86 12.18 -2.23
N VAL A 44 -4.71 11.52 -2.17
CA VAL A 44 -3.55 11.90 -2.98
C VAL A 44 -3.92 11.45 -4.38
N ASP A 45 -3.98 12.43 -5.28
CA ASP A 45 -4.20 12.25 -6.72
C ASP A 45 -3.49 10.97 -7.19
N SER A 46 -4.30 9.98 -7.56
CA SER A 46 -3.85 8.68 -8.01
C SER A 46 -2.99 8.89 -9.25
N GLU A 47 -1.67 8.94 -9.09
CA GLU A 47 -0.73 8.96 -10.20
C GLU A 47 -1.16 7.84 -11.17
N GLU A 48 -1.65 8.20 -12.34
CA GLU A 48 -2.22 7.27 -13.29
C GLU A 48 -1.09 6.40 -13.86
N ARG A 49 -0.82 5.29 -13.17
CA ARG A 49 0.24 4.35 -13.51
C ARG A 49 -0.29 3.35 -14.52
N THR A 50 0.03 3.58 -15.79
CA THR A 50 -0.29 2.66 -16.88
C THR A 50 0.60 1.41 -16.82
N LEU A 51 0.00 0.22 -16.84
CA LEU A 51 0.72 -1.05 -16.91
C LEU A 51 1.32 -1.29 -18.29
N CYS A 52 2.39 -2.06 -18.36
CA CYS A 52 3.00 -2.47 -19.62
C CYS A 52 2.03 -3.33 -20.46
N SER A 53 1.92 -3.03 -21.76
CA SER A 53 1.05 -3.74 -22.72
C SER A 53 1.54 -5.14 -23.13
N ASP A 54 2.67 -5.62 -22.57
CA ASP A 54 3.29 -6.90 -22.94
C ASP A 54 2.62 -8.12 -22.29
N GLY A 55 1.62 -7.92 -21.43
CA GLY A 55 0.82 -8.96 -20.76
C GLY A 55 1.56 -9.80 -19.71
N ASN A 56 2.87 -9.98 -19.86
CA ASN A 56 3.74 -10.72 -18.96
C ASN A 56 4.72 -9.83 -18.17
N CYS A 57 4.88 -8.57 -18.58
CA CYS A 57 5.79 -7.64 -17.93
C CYS A 57 5.12 -6.97 -16.72
N ILE A 58 5.76 -6.99 -15.55
CA ILE A 58 5.30 -6.34 -14.31
C ILE A 58 5.58 -4.83 -14.26
N GLY A 59 6.12 -4.26 -15.33
CA GLY A 59 6.53 -2.86 -15.38
C GLY A 59 5.39 -1.88 -15.65
N THR A 60 5.65 -0.60 -15.37
CA THR A 60 4.76 0.52 -15.69
C THR A 60 5.36 1.38 -16.81
N ILE A 61 4.49 2.11 -17.50
CA ILE A 61 4.87 3.05 -18.56
C ILE A 61 5.31 4.37 -17.92
N ASN A 62 6.47 4.87 -18.34
CA ASN A 62 6.99 6.16 -17.91
C ASN A 62 6.42 7.31 -18.76
N GLU A 63 6.79 8.55 -18.44
CA GLU A 63 6.38 9.76 -19.17
C GLU A 63 6.78 9.77 -20.66
N LYS A 64 7.76 8.92 -21.05
CA LYS A 64 8.20 8.76 -22.45
C LYS A 64 7.38 7.71 -23.21
N GLY A 65 6.38 7.10 -22.58
CA GLY A 65 5.60 6.03 -23.20
C GLY A 65 6.36 4.70 -23.29
N ILE A 66 7.38 4.48 -22.46
CA ILE A 66 8.22 3.28 -22.48
C ILE A 66 8.14 2.55 -21.14
N CYS A 67 8.09 1.22 -21.16
CA CYS A 67 8.11 0.40 -19.95
C CYS A 67 9.44 0.55 -19.19
N SER A 68 9.37 0.83 -17.89
CA SER A 68 10.53 1.00 -17.00
C SER A 68 11.35 -0.27 -16.77
N ILE A 69 10.81 -1.44 -17.08
CA ILE A 69 11.47 -2.74 -16.85
C ILE A 69 11.95 -3.37 -18.16
N CYS A 70 11.08 -3.50 -19.16
CA CYS A 70 11.43 -4.19 -20.41
C CYS A 70 11.85 -3.25 -21.55
N GLY A 71 11.68 -1.93 -21.41
CA GLY A 71 12.05 -0.95 -22.43
C GLY A 71 11.17 -0.96 -23.69
N LYS A 72 10.10 -1.75 -23.74
CA LYS A 72 9.16 -1.76 -24.87
C LYS A 72 8.32 -0.48 -24.88
N PRO A 73 8.07 0.12 -26.07
CA PRO A 73 7.14 1.23 -26.19
C PRO A 73 5.71 0.75 -25.90
N TYR A 74 4.91 1.61 -25.27
CA TYR A 74 3.51 1.36 -25.03
C TYR A 74 2.74 1.45 -26.36
N ALA A 75 2.21 0.31 -26.82
CA ALA A 75 1.47 0.24 -28.08
C ALA A 75 -0.04 0.48 -27.91
N GLY A 76 -0.50 0.78 -26.69
CA GLY A 76 -1.92 0.81 -26.33
C GLY A 76 -2.57 -0.58 -26.38
N GLU A 77 -3.71 -0.73 -25.73
CA GLU A 77 -4.56 -1.90 -25.97
C GLU A 77 -5.21 -1.70 -27.34
N LYS A 78 -4.89 -2.58 -28.31
CA LYS A 78 -5.60 -2.57 -29.59
C LYS A 78 -7.05 -2.92 -29.31
N ALA A 79 -7.95 -1.97 -29.56
CA ALA A 79 -9.40 -2.16 -29.53
C ALA A 79 -9.86 -3.24 -30.53
#